data_AF-A0A5N4CAS9-F1
#
_entry.id   AF-A0A5N4CAS9-F1
#
_cell.length_a   1.000
_cell.length_b   1.000
_cell.length_c   1.000
_cell.angle_alpha   90.00
_cell.angle_beta   90.00
_cell.angle_gamma   90.00
#
_symmetry.space_group_name_H-M   'P 1'
#
loop_
_entity.id
_entity.type
_entity.pdbx_description
1 polymer ?
#
loop_
_entity_poly.entity_id
_entity_poly.type
_entity_poly.pdbx_seq_one_letter_code
_entity_poly.pdbx_strand_id
1 'polypeptide(L)'
;MAALSFRTTGTPSLLLYVSSFHEEYLSVILALNGSLQIRYKLDRHQEPDVFNFGFKNLADGQLHEVKINREAAVVSVEVNQNTRRQVILSSGTEFNAVKSLVLGTILGRSGPADEGEPLVTADRSDSAVIGGVIAVVIFILLCITAIAIRVYQQRWLYQKNESNIPQNGDNAETALKSELNMQSAASESQKEYFF
;
A
#
# COMPACT_ATOMS: atom_id res chain seq x y z
N MET A 1 -18.71 -17.89 -20.74
CA MET A 1 -19.45 -18.67 -19.72
C MET A 1 -18.79 -18.45 -18.36
N ALA A 2 -19.57 -18.13 -17.33
CA ALA A 2 -19.11 -18.06 -15.95
C ALA A 2 -19.93 -19.04 -15.09
N ALA A 3 -19.28 -19.73 -14.16
CA ALA A 3 -19.92 -20.63 -13.21
C ALA A 3 -19.41 -20.33 -11.80
N LEU A 4 -20.31 -20.30 -10.83
CA LEU A 4 -20.00 -20.04 -9.44
C LEU A 4 -20.80 -20.96 -8.54
N SER A 5 -20.18 -21.45 -7.48
CA SER A 5 -20.83 -22.26 -6.46
C SER A 5 -20.69 -21.59 -5.11
N PHE A 6 -21.78 -21.50 -4.34
CA PHE A 6 -21.77 -20.85 -3.03
C PHE A 6 -22.73 -21.52 -2.06
N ARG A 7 -22.48 -21.30 -0.77
CA ARG A 7 -23.36 -21.68 0.33
C ARG A 7 -23.35 -20.55 1.35
N THR A 8 -24.50 -19.95 1.63
CA THR A 8 -24.60 -18.84 2.58
C THR A 8 -25.98 -18.80 3.23
N THR A 9 -26.06 -18.20 4.42
CA THR A 9 -27.30 -17.80 5.08
C THR A 9 -27.41 -16.27 5.20
N GLY A 10 -26.36 -15.55 4.80
CA GLY A 10 -26.29 -14.09 4.90
C GLY A 10 -26.92 -13.39 3.69
N THR A 11 -27.72 -12.36 3.95
CA THR A 11 -28.21 -11.41 2.95
C THR A 11 -28.10 -9.98 3.51
N PRO A 12 -27.77 -8.98 2.68
CA PRO A 12 -27.32 -9.13 1.30
C PRO A 12 -25.88 -9.68 1.23
N SER A 13 -25.53 -10.36 0.14
CA SER A 13 -24.20 -10.95 -0.06
C SER A 13 -23.68 -10.67 -1.47
N LEU A 14 -22.43 -10.21 -1.57
CA LEU A 14 -21.72 -10.11 -2.86
C LEU A 14 -21.07 -11.45 -3.16
N LEU A 15 -21.47 -12.07 -4.28
CA LEU A 15 -20.91 -13.34 -4.72
C LEU A 15 -19.72 -13.12 -5.66
N LEU A 16 -19.89 -12.21 -6.62
CA LEU A 16 -18.88 -11.87 -7.62
C LEU A 16 -18.97 -10.38 -7.97
N TYR A 17 -17.82 -9.73 -8.07
CA TYR A 17 -17.68 -8.42 -8.70
C TYR A 17 -16.49 -8.45 -9.66
N VAL A 18 -16.67 -7.88 -10.84
CA VAL A 18 -15.61 -7.71 -11.83
C VAL A 18 -15.64 -6.26 -12.30
N SER A 19 -14.51 -5.56 -12.21
CA SER A 19 -14.36 -4.17 -12.70
C SER A 19 -13.47 -4.11 -13.93
N SER A 20 -13.63 -3.03 -14.70
CA SER A 20 -12.79 -2.67 -15.84
C SER A 20 -12.00 -1.38 -15.55
N PHE A 21 -10.93 -1.15 -16.31
CA PHE A 21 -10.26 0.16 -16.39
C PHE A 21 -11.13 1.26 -17.02
N HIS A 22 -12.26 0.90 -17.63
CA HIS A 22 -13.20 1.84 -18.25
C HIS A 22 -14.39 2.22 -17.37
N GLU A 23 -14.32 1.96 -16.05
CA GLU A 23 -15.43 2.20 -15.10
C GLU A 23 -16.70 1.37 -15.42
N GLU A 24 -16.52 0.30 -16.18
CA GLU A 24 -17.51 -0.75 -16.42
C GLU A 24 -17.42 -1.78 -15.29
N TYR A 25 -18.54 -2.43 -14.96
CA TYR A 25 -18.53 -3.55 -14.01
C TYR A 25 -19.63 -4.57 -14.25
N LEU A 26 -19.39 -5.79 -13.75
CA LEU A 26 -20.37 -6.85 -13.59
C LEU A 26 -20.44 -7.24 -12.11
N SER A 27 -21.65 -7.39 -11.57
CA SER A 27 -21.83 -7.90 -10.21
C SER A 27 -22.92 -8.96 -10.14
N VAL A 28 -22.70 -9.95 -9.27
CA VAL A 28 -23.66 -10.98 -8.88
C VAL A 28 -23.84 -10.92 -7.38
N ILE A 29 -25.05 -10.64 -6.93
CA ILE A 29 -25.38 -10.47 -5.51
C ILE A 29 -26.61 -11.30 -5.14
N LEU A 30 -26.71 -11.66 -3.86
CA LEU A 30 -27.98 -12.00 -3.22
C LEU A 30 -28.57 -10.74 -2.62
N ALA A 31 -29.76 -10.36 -3.05
CA ALA A 31 -30.51 -9.26 -2.48
C ALA A 31 -30.99 -9.59 -1.04
N LEU A 32 -31.57 -8.61 -0.35
CA LEU A 32 -32.06 -8.76 1.04
C LEU A 32 -33.09 -9.88 1.22
N ASN A 33 -33.88 -10.17 0.19
CA ASN A 33 -34.85 -11.26 0.19
C ASN A 33 -34.24 -12.62 -0.23
N GLY A 34 -32.93 -12.68 -0.48
CA GLY A 34 -32.21 -13.85 -0.94
C GLY A 34 -32.36 -14.19 -2.42
N SER A 35 -33.01 -13.32 -3.22
CA SER A 35 -33.07 -13.50 -4.67
C SER A 35 -31.74 -13.16 -5.34
N LEU A 36 -31.40 -13.88 -6.41
CA LEU A 36 -30.22 -13.61 -7.22
C LEU A 36 -30.44 -12.35 -8.06
N GLN A 37 -29.55 -11.37 -7.92
CA GLN A 37 -29.53 -10.17 -8.75
C GLN A 37 -28.20 -10.11 -9.51
N ILE A 38 -28.28 -9.78 -10.80
CA ILE A 38 -27.12 -9.58 -11.67
C ILE A 38 -27.18 -8.16 -12.21
N ARG A 39 -26.05 -7.46 -12.17
CA ARG A 39 -25.91 -6.09 -12.71
C ARG A 39 -24.82 -6.03 -13.76
N TYR A 40 -25.09 -5.38 -14.88
CA TYR A 40 -24.12 -5.09 -15.94
C TYR A 40 -24.06 -3.58 -16.19
N LYS A 41 -22.93 -2.95 -15.88
CA LYS A 41 -22.59 -1.60 -16.33
C LYS A 41 -21.56 -1.73 -17.46
N LEU A 42 -22.02 -1.59 -18.70
CA LEU A 42 -21.19 -1.74 -19.91
C LEU A 42 -20.85 -0.41 -20.59
N ASP A 43 -21.40 0.69 -20.09
CA ASP A 43 -21.06 2.05 -20.52
C ASP A 43 -20.96 2.92 -19.27
N ARG A 44 -19.88 3.68 -19.14
CA ARG A 44 -19.66 4.60 -18.01
C ARG A 44 -20.75 5.66 -17.89
N HIS A 45 -21.35 6.04 -19.01
CA HIS A 45 -22.37 7.09 -19.12
C HIS A 45 -23.80 6.57 -18.99
N GLN A 46 -23.99 5.26 -18.88
CA GLN A 46 -25.29 4.64 -18.72
C GLN A 46 -25.45 4.04 -17.31
N GLU A 47 -26.69 4.02 -16.82
CA GLU A 47 -27.05 3.25 -15.62
C GLU A 47 -26.86 1.74 -15.87
N PRO A 48 -26.55 0.96 -14.83
CA PRO A 48 -26.41 -0.49 -14.97
C PRO A 48 -27.74 -1.15 -15.33
N ASP A 49 -27.69 -2.16 -16.21
CA ASP A 49 -28.78 -3.10 -16.38
C ASP A 49 -28.89 -3.99 -15.13
N VAL A 50 -30.03 -3.92 -14.42
CA VAL A 50 -30.26 -4.67 -13.18
C VAL A 50 -31.34 -5.73 -13.38
N PHE A 51 -30.97 -7.01 -13.25
CA PHE A 51 -31.90 -8.13 -13.38
C PHE A 51 -32.07 -8.87 -12.07
N ASN A 52 -33.32 -8.96 -11.61
CA ASN A 52 -33.71 -9.78 -10.48
C ASN A 52 -34.25 -11.11 -10.96
N PHE A 53 -33.56 -12.20 -10.65
CA PHE A 53 -34.04 -13.52 -10.95
C PHE A 53 -34.84 -14.05 -9.78
N GLY A 54 -36.17 -14.15 -9.96
CA GLY A 54 -37.10 -14.71 -8.97
C GLY A 54 -36.97 -16.23 -8.82
N PHE A 55 -35.76 -16.72 -8.54
CA PHE A 55 -35.54 -18.05 -7.99
C PHE A 55 -35.99 -18.06 -6.51
N LYS A 56 -36.09 -19.25 -5.91
CA LYS A 56 -36.25 -19.35 -4.45
C LYS A 56 -35.10 -18.63 -3.73
N ASN A 57 -35.29 -18.29 -2.47
CA ASN A 57 -34.22 -17.75 -1.63
C ASN A 57 -32.99 -18.68 -1.69
N LEU A 58 -31.85 -18.13 -2.15
CA LEU A 58 -30.59 -18.86 -2.31
C LEU A 58 -29.64 -18.70 -1.11
N ALA A 59 -30.02 -17.89 -0.12
CA ALA A 59 -29.36 -17.82 1.18
C ALA A 59 -30.01 -18.80 2.18
N ASP A 60 -30.32 -20.02 1.72
CA ASP A 60 -31.00 -21.05 2.51
C ASP A 60 -30.02 -21.98 3.26
N GLY A 61 -28.71 -21.68 3.22
CA GLY A 61 -27.66 -22.50 3.81
C GLY A 61 -27.31 -23.76 3.00
N GLN A 62 -27.91 -23.98 1.83
CA GLN A 62 -27.57 -25.07 0.92
C GLN A 62 -26.52 -24.64 -0.11
N LEU A 63 -25.86 -25.63 -0.72
CA LEU A 63 -24.96 -25.40 -1.84
C LEU A 63 -25.78 -25.10 -3.10
N HIS A 64 -25.48 -23.99 -3.75
CA HIS A 64 -26.04 -23.61 -5.04
C HIS A 64 -24.93 -23.48 -6.08
N GLU A 65 -25.18 -23.98 -7.28
CA GLU A 65 -24.39 -23.76 -8.48
C GLU A 65 -25.17 -22.83 -9.41
N VAL A 66 -24.53 -21.74 -9.83
CA VAL A 66 -25.10 -20.76 -10.77
C VAL A 66 -24.22 -20.71 -12.00
N LYS A 67 -24.84 -20.88 -13.17
CA LYS A 67 -24.20 -20.76 -14.49
C LYS A 67 -24.78 -19.54 -15.20
N ILE A 68 -23.89 -18.68 -15.66
CA ILE A 68 -24.22 -17.45 -16.39
C ILE A 68 -23.56 -17.55 -17.75
N ASN A 69 -24.36 -17.50 -18.81
CA ASN A 69 -23.86 -17.43 -20.18
C ASN A 69 -24.39 -16.18 -20.86
N ARG A 70 -23.50 -15.46 -21.54
CA ARG A 70 -23.80 -14.25 -22.29
C ARG A 70 -23.44 -14.48 -23.76
N GLU A 71 -24.35 -14.09 -24.64
CA GLU A 71 -24.18 -14.09 -26.08
C GLU A 71 -24.66 -12.72 -26.61
N ALA A 72 -23.72 -11.83 -26.91
CA ALA A 72 -23.98 -10.41 -27.17
C ALA A 72 -24.89 -9.81 -26.06
N ALA A 73 -26.06 -9.28 -26.42
CA ALA A 73 -27.00 -8.69 -25.46
C ALA A 73 -27.79 -9.73 -24.63
N VAL A 74 -27.81 -11.00 -25.03
CA VAL A 74 -28.61 -12.03 -24.35
C VAL A 74 -27.83 -12.62 -23.19
N VAL A 75 -28.36 -12.47 -21.97
CA VAL A 75 -27.82 -13.09 -20.76
C VAL A 75 -28.75 -14.19 -20.32
N SER A 76 -28.17 -15.35 -20.00
CA SER A 76 -28.90 -16.52 -19.56
C SER A 76 -28.34 -17.07 -18.27
N VAL A 77 -29.24 -17.44 -17.37
CA VAL A 77 -28.91 -17.85 -16.01
C VAL A 77 -29.61 -19.16 -15.68
N GLU A 78 -28.84 -20.07 -15.13
CA GLU A 78 -29.29 -21.36 -14.63
C GLU A 78 -28.79 -21.52 -13.20
N VAL A 79 -29.66 -22.02 -12.32
CA VAL A 79 -29.32 -22.32 -10.92
C VAL A 79 -29.66 -23.78 -10.66
N ASN A 80 -28.72 -24.58 -10.15
CA ASN A 80 -28.93 -25.98 -9.78
C ASN A 80 -29.63 -26.85 -10.86
N GLN A 81 -29.29 -26.69 -12.15
CA GLN A 81 -29.91 -27.43 -13.26
C GLN A 81 -31.42 -27.17 -13.48
N ASN A 82 -31.93 -26.05 -12.95
CA ASN A 82 -33.33 -25.62 -13.18
C ASN A 82 -33.55 -25.02 -14.57
N THR A 83 -34.79 -24.65 -14.89
CA THR A 83 -35.14 -23.94 -16.12
C THR A 83 -34.28 -22.67 -16.30
N ARG A 84 -33.54 -22.64 -17.42
CA ARG A 84 -32.75 -21.49 -17.86
C ARG A 84 -33.65 -20.26 -18.01
N ARG A 85 -33.28 -19.16 -17.36
CA ARG A 85 -33.95 -17.85 -17.51
C ARG A 85 -33.09 -16.94 -18.39
N GLN A 86 -33.72 -16.11 -19.21
CA GLN A 86 -33.03 -15.21 -20.13
C GLN A 86 -33.50 -13.77 -19.93
N VAL A 87 -32.58 -12.84 -20.11
CA VAL A 87 -32.81 -11.39 -20.11
C VAL A 87 -31.99 -10.75 -21.22
N ILE A 88 -32.38 -9.56 -21.66
CA ILE A 88 -31.72 -8.81 -22.73
C ILE A 88 -31.12 -7.55 -22.10
N LEU A 89 -29.83 -7.33 -22.34
CA LEU A 89 -29.10 -6.13 -21.97
C LEU A 89 -29.50 -4.95 -22.85
N SER A 90 -29.43 -3.75 -22.31
CA SER A 90 -29.61 -2.51 -23.07
C SER A 90 -28.54 -2.34 -24.14
N SER A 91 -27.35 -2.95 -23.95
CA SER A 91 -26.26 -2.95 -24.91
C SER A 91 -25.63 -4.33 -25.14
N GLY A 92 -25.30 -4.61 -26.39
CA GLY A 92 -24.52 -5.79 -26.82
C GLY A 92 -23.00 -5.62 -26.70
N THR A 93 -22.50 -4.45 -26.24
CA THR A 93 -21.06 -4.15 -26.12
C THR A 93 -20.32 -5.22 -25.33
N GLU A 94 -19.10 -5.56 -25.75
CA GLU A 94 -18.26 -6.50 -25.01
C GLU A 94 -17.61 -5.83 -23.79
N PHE A 95 -17.61 -6.55 -22.67
CA PHE A 95 -16.92 -6.14 -21.46
C PHE A 95 -15.42 -6.39 -21.62
N ASN A 96 -14.61 -5.34 -21.52
CA ASN A 96 -13.18 -5.40 -21.83
C ASN A 96 -12.32 -4.76 -20.72
N ALA A 97 -10.98 -4.90 -20.85
CA ALA A 97 -10.00 -4.28 -19.95
C ALA A 97 -10.25 -4.58 -18.46
N VAL A 98 -10.47 -5.87 -18.12
CA VAL A 98 -10.67 -6.32 -16.74
C VAL A 98 -9.54 -5.81 -15.84
N LYS A 99 -9.90 -5.11 -14.78
CA LYS A 99 -9.00 -4.53 -13.78
C LYS A 99 -8.91 -5.40 -12.53
N SER A 100 -10.06 -5.80 -11.97
CA SER A 100 -10.10 -6.60 -10.75
C SER A 100 -11.28 -7.57 -10.72
N LEU A 101 -11.14 -8.62 -9.92
CA LEU A 101 -12.18 -9.60 -9.62
C LEU A 101 -12.20 -9.86 -8.11
N VAL A 102 -13.39 -9.73 -7.52
CA VAL A 102 -13.65 -9.97 -6.09
C VAL A 102 -14.68 -11.07 -5.96
N LEU A 103 -14.40 -12.04 -5.10
CA LEU A 103 -15.29 -13.15 -4.78
C LEU A 103 -15.65 -13.11 -3.30
N GLY A 104 -16.94 -13.21 -2.99
CA GLY A 104 -17.43 -13.47 -1.64
C GLY A 104 -17.14 -12.39 -0.60
N THR A 105 -18.06 -11.43 -0.43
CA THR A 105 -18.11 -10.58 0.77
C THR A 105 -19.53 -10.59 1.35
N ILE A 106 -19.63 -10.67 2.69
CA ILE A 106 -20.90 -10.49 3.39
C ILE A 106 -21.06 -9.00 3.59
N LEU A 107 -22.03 -8.39 2.91
CA LEU A 107 -22.21 -6.95 2.97
C LEU A 107 -22.87 -6.61 4.31
N GLY A 108 -22.07 -6.13 5.26
CA GLY A 108 -22.56 -5.64 6.54
C GLY A 108 -23.62 -4.57 6.32
N ARG A 109 -24.68 -4.59 7.15
CA ARG A 109 -25.86 -3.73 7.07
C ARG A 109 -25.50 -2.24 7.23
N SER A 110 -25.14 -1.57 6.14
CA SER A 110 -25.17 -0.11 6.03
C SER A 110 -26.27 0.31 5.05
N GLY A 111 -27.00 1.37 5.39
CA GLY A 111 -28.22 1.87 4.73
C GLY A 111 -28.11 2.25 3.24
N PRO A 112 -29.16 2.88 2.69
CA PRO A 112 -29.55 2.74 1.29
C PRO A 112 -28.53 3.36 0.33
N ALA A 113 -28.23 2.58 -0.70
CA ALA A 113 -27.84 2.96 -2.06
C ALA A 113 -27.26 4.37 -2.21
N ASP A 114 -25.94 4.46 -2.07
CA ASP A 114 -25.16 5.31 -2.96
C ASP A 114 -24.22 4.39 -3.76
N GLU A 115 -24.18 4.65 -5.05
CA GLU A 115 -23.57 3.81 -6.06
C GLU A 115 -22.06 3.98 -6.09
N GLY A 116 -21.34 2.89 -6.36
CA GLY A 116 -19.93 2.95 -6.73
C GLY A 116 -19.07 1.95 -5.98
N GLU A 117 -18.80 0.83 -6.65
CA GLU A 117 -17.78 -0.17 -6.31
C GLU A 117 -17.98 -0.90 -4.96
N PRO A 118 -17.91 -2.25 -4.93
CA PRO A 118 -17.57 -2.92 -3.71
C PRO A 118 -16.13 -2.54 -3.43
N LEU A 119 -15.99 -1.60 -2.51
CA LEU A 119 -14.82 -1.38 -1.68
C LEU A 119 -13.96 -2.65 -1.65
N VAL A 120 -12.95 -2.68 -2.53
CA VAL A 120 -11.64 -3.17 -2.13
C VAL A 120 -11.44 -2.51 -0.79
N THR A 121 -11.36 -3.32 0.25
CA THR A 121 -11.07 -2.89 1.60
C THR A 121 -9.87 -1.95 1.54
N ALA A 122 -10.13 -0.64 1.43
CA ALA A 122 -9.43 0.33 2.22
C ALA A 122 -9.72 -0.18 3.63
N ASP A 123 -8.76 -0.95 4.10
CA ASP A 123 -8.60 -1.30 5.49
C ASP A 123 -9.05 -0.07 6.27
N ARG A 124 -10.20 -0.19 6.93
CA ARG A 124 -10.73 0.85 7.79
C ARG A 124 -9.91 0.77 9.08
N SER A 125 -8.59 0.86 8.94
CA SER A 125 -7.66 1.10 10.02
C SER A 125 -7.36 2.58 9.95
N ASP A 126 -8.03 3.33 10.83
CA ASP A 126 -7.50 4.53 11.47
C ASP A 126 -6.43 5.29 10.67
N SER A 127 -6.80 5.87 9.52
CA SER A 127 -5.86 6.57 8.64
C SER A 127 -5.16 7.74 9.32
N ALA A 128 -5.83 8.31 10.34
CA ALA A 128 -5.26 9.31 11.24
C ALA A 128 -4.15 8.74 12.14
N VAL A 129 -4.25 7.48 12.58
CA VAL A 129 -3.23 6.81 13.39
C VAL A 129 -2.03 6.43 12.53
N ILE A 130 -2.26 5.94 11.30
CA ILE A 130 -1.18 5.62 10.35
C ILE A 130 -0.42 6.88 9.93
N GLY A 131 -1.13 7.97 9.60
CA GLY A 131 -0.51 9.27 9.34
C GLY A 131 0.24 9.85 10.54
N GLY A 132 -0.32 9.68 11.74
CA GLY A 132 0.30 10.12 13.00
C GLY A 132 1.60 9.39 13.32
N VAL A 133 1.64 8.07 13.19
CA VAL A 133 2.87 7.28 13.42
C VAL A 133 3.95 7.66 12.42
N ILE A 134 3.60 7.82 11.15
CA ILE A 134 4.55 8.26 10.11
C ILE A 134 5.10 9.66 10.44
N ALA A 135 4.24 10.59 10.84
CA ALA A 135 4.65 11.94 11.24
C ALA A 135 5.60 11.93 12.46
N VAL A 136 5.31 11.09 13.47
CA VAL A 136 6.16 10.94 14.67
C VAL A 136 7.52 10.34 14.30
N VAL A 137 7.58 9.32 13.46
CA VAL A 137 8.83 8.70 13.01
C VAL A 137 9.70 9.71 12.25
N ILE A 138 9.10 10.46 11.32
CA ILE A 138 9.80 11.51 10.57
C ILE A 138 10.31 12.61 11.53
N PHE A 139 9.48 13.05 12.48
CA PHE A 139 9.88 14.06 13.45
C PHE A 139 11.04 13.61 14.34
N ILE A 140 11.04 12.35 14.80
CA ILE A 140 12.13 11.77 15.57
C ILE A 140 13.43 11.72 14.74
N LEU A 141 13.35 11.26 13.49
CA LEU A 141 14.51 11.23 12.59
C LEU A 141 15.09 12.64 12.37
N LEU A 142 14.24 13.62 12.09
CA LEU A 142 14.66 15.02 11.93
C LEU A 142 15.29 15.59 13.22
N CYS A 143 14.73 15.25 14.39
CA CYS A 143 15.29 15.68 15.68
C CYS A 143 16.68 15.07 15.94
N ILE A 144 16.86 13.77 15.68
CA ILE A 144 18.15 13.10 15.83
C ILE A 144 19.18 13.74 14.91
N THR A 145 18.84 13.99 13.64
CA THR A 145 19.73 14.66 12.68
C THR A 145 20.08 16.08 13.14
N ALA A 146 19.11 16.87 13.62
CA ALA A 146 19.37 18.22 14.09
C ALA A 146 20.28 18.24 15.34
N ILE A 147 20.06 17.34 16.29
CA ILE A 147 20.92 17.17 17.47
C ILE A 147 22.33 16.75 17.04
N ALA A 148 22.45 15.76 16.14
CA ALA A 148 23.73 15.32 15.61
C ALA A 148 24.47 16.45 14.89
N ILE A 149 23.78 17.29 14.10
CA ILE A 149 24.38 18.46 13.45
C ILE A 149 24.85 19.49 14.49
N ARG A 150 24.02 19.81 15.50
CA ARG A 150 24.39 20.74 16.58
C ARG A 150 25.61 20.24 17.35
N VAL A 151 25.63 18.95 17.70
CA VAL A 151 26.76 18.31 18.38
C VAL A 151 27.98 18.25 17.47
N TYR A 152 27.82 17.94 16.19
CA TYR A 152 28.93 17.90 15.23
C TYR A 152 29.54 19.29 15.01
N GLN A 153 28.71 20.33 14.89
CA GLN A 153 29.15 21.73 14.83
C GLN A 153 29.83 22.16 16.13
N GLN A 154 29.26 21.81 17.28
CA GLN A 154 29.90 22.07 18.57
C GLN A 154 31.22 21.32 18.69
N ARG A 155 31.32 20.07 18.23
CA ARG A 155 32.54 19.26 18.27
C ARG A 155 33.60 19.77 17.30
N TRP A 156 33.19 20.25 16.12
CA TRP A 156 34.04 20.97 15.16
C TRP A 156 34.57 22.28 15.75
N LEU A 157 33.72 23.04 16.46
CA LEU A 157 34.15 24.23 17.18
C LEU A 157 35.05 23.87 18.37
N TYR A 158 34.75 22.81 19.12
CA TYR A 158 35.60 22.31 20.21
C TYR A 158 37.02 21.99 19.70
N GLN A 159 37.11 21.36 18.53
CA GLN A 159 38.40 21.07 17.88
C GLN A 159 39.14 22.32 17.41
N LYS A 160 38.42 23.37 16.98
CA LYS A 160 39.01 24.68 16.64
C LYS A 160 39.47 25.45 17.90
N ASN A 161 38.92 25.15 19.07
CA ASN A 161 39.31 25.77 20.34
C ASN A 161 40.56 25.11 20.94
N GLU A 162 40.77 23.82 20.64
CA GLU A 162 41.94 23.05 21.08
C GLU A 162 43.22 23.42 20.30
N SER A 163 43.09 24.03 19.10
CA SER A 163 44.22 24.59 18.36
C SER A 163 44.50 26.07 18.66
N ASN A 164 43.77 26.70 19.59
CA ASN A 164 43.97 28.08 20.01
C ASN A 164 44.19 28.23 21.53
N ILE A 165 44.85 27.25 22.16
CA ILE A 165 45.52 27.47 23.45
C ILE A 165 46.76 28.35 23.18
N PRO A 166 46.91 29.54 23.79
CA PRO A 166 48.10 30.35 23.61
C PRO A 166 49.29 29.66 24.27
N GLN A 167 50.22 29.16 23.45
CA GLN A 167 51.60 28.94 23.86
C GLN A 167 52.20 30.29 24.25
N ASN A 168 52.27 30.55 25.55
CA ASN A 168 53.13 31.57 26.11
C ASN A 168 54.03 30.87 27.11
N GLY A 169 55.26 30.52 26.71
CA GLY A 169 56.24 30.00 27.66
C GLY A 169 57.31 29.02 27.18
N ASP A 170 57.52 28.81 25.88
CA ASP A 170 58.64 27.99 25.32
C ASP A 170 60.05 28.58 25.61
N ASN A 171 60.17 29.47 26.60
CA ASN A 171 61.36 30.23 26.95
C ASN A 171 62.29 29.48 27.91
N ALA A 172 61.85 28.38 28.53
CA ALA A 172 62.66 27.60 29.49
C ALA A 172 63.28 26.33 28.87
N GLU A 173 62.63 25.74 27.86
CA GLU A 173 63.14 24.53 27.19
C GLU A 173 64.21 24.82 26.12
N THR A 174 64.25 26.05 25.60
CA THR A 174 65.24 26.48 24.59
C THR A 174 66.62 26.76 25.20
N ALA A 175 66.70 27.20 26.45
CA ALA A 175 67.97 27.37 27.17
C ALA A 175 68.63 26.02 27.50
N LEU A 176 67.83 25.04 27.98
CA LEU A 176 68.32 23.72 28.38
C LEU A 176 68.80 22.88 27.17
N LYS A 177 68.16 23.02 25.99
CA LYS A 177 68.61 22.37 24.74
C LYS A 177 69.87 22.99 24.15
N SER A 178 70.06 24.31 24.32
CA SER A 178 71.27 25.00 23.86
C SER A 178 72.52 24.51 24.62
N GLU A 179 72.43 24.34 25.94
CA GLU A 179 73.55 23.83 26.76
C GLU A 179 73.89 22.36 26.48
N LEU A 180 72.90 21.53 26.12
CA LEU A 180 73.15 20.13 25.73
C LEU A 180 73.81 20.00 24.34
N ASN A 181 73.45 20.87 23.39
CA ASN A 181 73.96 20.80 22.01
C ASN A 181 75.39 21.37 21.85
N MET A 182 75.88 22.19 22.80
CA MET A 182 77.27 22.63 22.80
C MET A 182 78.24 21.53 23.27
N GLN A 183 77.76 20.57 24.08
CA GLN A 183 78.57 19.43 24.52
C GLN A 183 78.66 18.30 23.48
N SER A 184 77.64 18.11 22.65
CA SER A 184 77.65 17.05 21.61
C SER A 184 78.43 17.42 20.35
N ALA A 185 78.61 18.72 20.05
CA ALA A 185 79.36 19.18 18.88
C ALA A 185 80.90 19.05 19.02
N ALA A 186 81.41 18.57 20.17
CA ALA A 186 82.83 18.30 20.37
C ALA A 186 83.24 16.85 20.05
N SER A 187 82.30 15.95 19.68
CA SER A 187 82.58 14.51 19.64
C SER A 187 81.97 13.75 18.46
N GLU A 188 81.91 14.29 17.23
CA GLU A 188 81.74 13.43 16.04
C GLU A 188 82.06 14.16 14.72
N SER A 189 83.36 14.28 14.40
CA SER A 189 83.78 14.50 13.02
C SER A 189 85.07 13.73 12.76
N GLN A 190 85.17 13.14 11.57
CA GLN A 190 86.21 12.27 11.05
C GLN A 190 86.23 10.86 11.67
N LYS A 191 86.12 9.78 10.90
CA LYS A 191 87.03 9.49 9.77
C LYS A 191 86.35 8.63 8.69
N GLU A 192 86.13 9.23 7.53
CA GLU A 192 86.32 8.52 6.26
C GLU A 192 87.83 8.48 5.98
N TYR A 193 88.39 7.30 5.68
CA TYR A 193 89.45 7.11 4.67
C TYR A 193 89.43 5.64 4.20
N PHE A 194 88.97 5.46 2.95
CA PHE A 194 89.41 4.56 1.86
C PHE A 194 90.62 3.63 2.15
N PHE A 195 90.73 2.37 1.71
CA PHE A 195 90.10 1.52 0.68
C PHE A 195 89.97 0.09 1.22
#